data_AF-A0A5E8CKH7-F1
#
_entry.id   AF-A0A5E8CKH7-F1
#
_cell.length_a   1.000
_cell.length_b   1.000
_cell.length_c   1.000
_cell.angle_alpha   90.00
_cell.angle_beta   90.00
_cell.angle_gamma   90.00
#
_symmetry.space_group_name_H-M   'P 1'
#
loop_
_entity.id
_entity.type
_entity.pdbx_description
1 polymer ?
#
loop_
_entity_poly.entity_id
_entity_poly.type
_entity_poly.pdbx_seq_one_letter_code
_entity_poly.pdbx_strand_id
1 'polypeptide(L)'
;MNKNIVFLTFCKLSSFLLSICNIQIKIHGDKLSNNRRFIVISNHRSWYDIPMIFHLCANFEIIINPVLKKSITLIPGIGWWCHKMKCPVIERNKSAIETLKKYKIKKYQGALIYPEGTRFSKEKFNYLKKYTEQYNLTDYTLPPKHNGIFAILGKKKIDVYLKIIRYDETYKIFPSKINIFLKKIEYNKIPRSEDKFKTWLNNQFRFIGHVYNNNNNNNNNNNNNDKQFQPIDNNIRFTFNDFISLLNFGFNLLIYYFFLVYIFYNYLNLIIPLAAAYMFMQIIISNYF
;
A
#
# COMPACT_ATOMS: atom_id res chain seq x y z
N MET A 1 10.21 -13.10 -19.60
CA MET A 1 8.88 -12.88 -18.99
C MET A 1 8.57 -11.37 -18.92
N ASN A 2 7.40 -10.94 -19.41
CA ASN A 2 6.98 -9.52 -19.34
C ASN A 2 6.84 -9.07 -17.87
N LYS A 3 7.42 -7.92 -17.50
CA LYS A 3 7.39 -7.39 -16.13
C LYS A 3 5.97 -7.22 -15.58
N ASN A 4 5.00 -6.96 -16.45
CA ASN A 4 3.60 -6.82 -16.08
C ASN A 4 2.96 -8.17 -15.71
N ILE A 5 3.34 -9.26 -16.37
CA ILE A 5 2.82 -10.60 -16.06
C ILE A 5 3.29 -11.02 -14.66
N VAL A 6 4.59 -10.88 -14.37
CA VAL A 6 5.13 -11.19 -13.03
C VAL A 6 4.37 -10.42 -11.94
N PHE A 7 4.09 -9.13 -12.18
CA PHE A 7 3.38 -8.29 -11.23
C PHE A 7 1.92 -8.72 -11.05
N LEU A 8 1.19 -8.97 -12.14
CA LEU A 8 -0.19 -9.42 -12.07
C LEU A 8 -0.29 -10.79 -11.40
N THR A 9 0.63 -11.72 -11.67
CA THR A 9 0.72 -12.99 -10.95
C THR A 9 0.91 -12.77 -9.45
N PHE A 10 1.81 -11.88 -9.03
CA PHE A 10 1.99 -11.55 -7.61
C PHE A 10 0.71 -10.96 -6.99
N CYS A 11 -0.02 -10.15 -7.76
CA CYS A 11 -1.30 -9.59 -7.33
C CYS A 11 -2.38 -10.65 -7.15
N LYS A 12 -2.43 -11.64 -8.07
CA LYS A 12 -3.30 -12.80 -7.95
C LYS A 12 -2.94 -13.65 -6.74
N LEU A 13 -1.65 -13.92 -6.50
CA LEU A 13 -1.19 -14.62 -5.29
C LEU A 13 -1.64 -13.91 -4.02
N SER A 14 -1.47 -12.59 -3.95
CA SER A 14 -1.95 -11.81 -2.81
C SER A 14 -3.46 -11.96 -2.58
N SER A 15 -4.23 -12.10 -3.65
CA SER A 15 -5.68 -12.32 -3.55
C SER A 15 -6.05 -13.71 -3.09
N PHE A 16 -5.31 -14.71 -3.56
CA PHE A 16 -5.45 -16.09 -3.11
C PHE A 16 -5.13 -16.22 -1.61
N LEU A 17 -4.08 -15.56 -1.13
CA LEU A 17 -3.77 -15.52 0.31
C LEU A 17 -4.93 -14.91 1.11
N LEU A 18 -5.53 -13.81 0.64
CA LEU A 18 -6.72 -13.22 1.29
C LEU A 18 -7.91 -14.20 1.29
N SER A 19 -8.09 -14.98 0.22
CA SER A 19 -9.12 -16.01 0.13
C SER A 19 -8.90 -17.17 1.10
N ILE A 20 -7.65 -17.63 1.27
CA ILE A 20 -7.32 -18.68 2.26
C ILE A 20 -7.62 -18.20 3.68
N CYS A 21 -7.39 -16.92 3.97
CA CYS A 21 -7.75 -16.30 5.24
C CYS A 21 -9.27 -16.13 5.43
N ASN A 22 -10.10 -16.61 4.50
CA ASN A 22 -11.57 -16.48 4.51
C ASN A 22 -12.06 -15.03 4.63
N ILE A 23 -11.31 -14.09 4.03
CA ILE A 23 -11.62 -12.66 4.07
C ILE A 23 -12.54 -12.33 2.89
N GLN A 24 -13.79 -11.99 3.18
CA GLN A 24 -14.73 -11.57 2.14
C GLN A 24 -14.44 -10.12 1.72
N ILE A 25 -14.03 -9.91 0.48
CA ILE A 25 -13.79 -8.58 -0.07
C ILE A 25 -15.01 -8.16 -0.91
N LYS A 26 -15.55 -6.97 -0.65
CA LYS A 26 -16.62 -6.37 -1.47
C LYS A 26 -16.14 -5.03 -2.02
N ILE A 27 -16.18 -4.86 -3.34
CA ILE A 27 -15.75 -3.64 -4.03
C ILE A 27 -16.99 -2.91 -4.52
N HIS A 28 -17.14 -1.64 -4.15
CA HIS A 28 -18.28 -0.79 -4.48
C HIS A 28 -17.83 0.46 -5.23
N GLY A 29 -18.75 1.04 -6.02
CA GLY A 29 -18.54 2.31 -6.73
C GLY A 29 -17.88 2.12 -8.10
N ASP A 30 -16.94 3.02 -8.43
CA ASP A 30 -16.32 3.10 -9.75
C ASP A 30 -15.26 2.03 -10.00
N LYS A 31 -15.10 1.62 -11.26
CA LYS A 31 -14.01 0.74 -11.70
C LYS A 31 -12.73 1.56 -11.95
N LEU A 32 -11.59 1.00 -11.57
CA LEU A 32 -10.29 1.58 -11.93
C LEU A 32 -10.03 1.33 -13.42
N SER A 33 -9.66 2.37 -14.15
CA SER A 33 -9.38 2.27 -15.59
C SER A 33 -7.91 2.00 -15.86
N ASN A 34 -7.62 0.96 -16.65
CA ASN A 34 -6.29 0.64 -17.16
C ASN A 34 -5.83 1.58 -18.30
N ASN A 35 -6.70 2.45 -18.83
CA ASN A 35 -6.41 3.24 -20.05
C ASN A 35 -5.84 4.64 -19.78
N ARG A 36 -5.81 5.10 -18.54
CA ARG A 36 -5.34 6.45 -18.16
C ARG A 36 -4.37 6.40 -16.99
N ARG A 37 -3.63 7.50 -16.79
CA ARG A 37 -2.82 7.70 -15.58
C ARG A 37 -3.74 8.14 -14.46
N PHE A 38 -3.53 7.60 -13.26
CA PHE A 38 -4.35 7.97 -12.11
C PHE A 38 -3.58 8.01 -10.79
N ILE A 39 -4.14 8.69 -9.79
CA ILE A 39 -3.68 8.62 -8.40
C ILE A 39 -4.80 8.04 -7.57
N VAL A 40 -4.49 7.01 -6.79
CA VAL A 40 -5.34 6.46 -5.74
C VAL A 40 -4.96 7.14 -4.43
N ILE A 41 -5.91 7.86 -3.83
CA ILE A 41 -5.78 8.43 -2.50
C ILE A 41 -6.57 7.53 -1.56
N SER A 42 -5.91 6.99 -0.53
CA SER A 42 -6.54 6.02 0.38
C SER A 42 -6.29 6.34 1.85
N ASN A 43 -7.27 6.05 2.72
CA ASN A 43 -7.02 5.96 4.16
C ASN A 43 -6.09 4.77 4.46
N HIS A 44 -5.36 4.81 5.60
CA HIS A 44 -4.41 3.77 5.98
C HIS A 44 -4.79 3.19 7.35
N ARG A 45 -5.28 1.95 7.36
CA ARG A 45 -5.91 1.34 8.53
C ARG A 45 -5.13 0.13 9.05
N SER A 46 -4.59 -0.70 8.17
CA SER A 46 -4.00 -1.97 8.60
C SER A 46 -2.88 -2.45 7.68
N TRP A 47 -2.26 -3.56 8.05
CA TRP A 47 -1.31 -4.27 7.19
C TRP A 47 -1.97 -4.85 5.93
N TYR A 48 -3.28 -5.13 5.96
CA TYR A 48 -4.05 -5.66 4.83
C TYR A 48 -4.25 -4.65 3.70
N ASP A 49 -3.97 -3.36 3.94
CA ASP A 49 -4.12 -2.33 2.92
C ASP A 49 -3.28 -2.61 1.67
N ILE A 50 -2.08 -3.19 1.85
CA ILE A 50 -1.18 -3.56 0.75
C ILE A 50 -1.68 -4.79 -0.02
N PRO A 51 -1.93 -5.96 0.61
CA PRO A 51 -2.52 -7.11 -0.06
C PRO A 51 -3.81 -6.77 -0.83
N MET A 52 -4.64 -5.90 -0.26
CA MET A 52 -5.89 -5.54 -0.88
C MET A 52 -5.73 -4.54 -2.04
N ILE A 53 -4.69 -3.68 -2.04
CA ILE A 53 -4.34 -2.95 -3.26
C ILE A 53 -3.94 -3.92 -4.37
N PHE A 54 -3.16 -4.95 -4.05
CA PHE A 54 -2.81 -5.97 -5.02
C PHE A 54 -4.04 -6.77 -5.50
N HIS A 55 -5.01 -7.02 -4.64
CA HIS A 55 -6.30 -7.57 -5.05
C HIS A 55 -7.03 -6.69 -6.07
N LEU A 56 -7.06 -5.37 -5.87
CA LEU A 56 -7.60 -4.44 -6.86
C LEU A 56 -6.81 -4.44 -8.17
N CYS A 57 -5.48 -4.52 -8.09
CA CYS A 57 -4.60 -4.62 -9.26
C CYS A 57 -4.89 -5.86 -10.09
N ALA A 58 -5.13 -7.01 -9.44
CA ALA A 58 -5.53 -8.24 -10.11
C ALA A 58 -6.91 -8.13 -10.76
N ASN A 59 -7.92 -7.62 -10.03
CA ASN A 59 -9.29 -7.52 -10.54
C ASN A 59 -9.45 -6.55 -11.72
N PHE A 60 -8.74 -5.43 -11.69
CA PHE A 60 -8.84 -4.40 -12.74
C PHE A 60 -7.69 -4.46 -13.76
N GLU A 61 -6.81 -5.46 -13.66
CA GLU A 61 -5.63 -5.63 -14.51
C GLU A 61 -4.78 -4.34 -14.64
N ILE A 62 -4.61 -3.66 -13.51
CA ILE A 62 -3.92 -2.37 -13.42
C ILE A 62 -2.64 -2.51 -12.61
N ILE A 63 -1.73 -1.55 -12.79
CA ILE A 63 -0.50 -1.44 -12.03
C ILE A 63 -0.56 -0.20 -11.15
N ILE A 64 -0.39 -0.38 -9.84
CA ILE A 64 -0.34 0.71 -8.87
C ILE A 64 1.02 0.72 -8.19
N ASN A 65 1.66 1.90 -8.22
CA ASN A 65 2.95 2.14 -7.58
C ASN A 65 2.73 2.92 -6.27
N PRO A 66 2.88 2.29 -5.09
CA PRO A 66 2.77 2.98 -3.81
C PRO A 66 3.90 4.00 -3.60
N VAL A 67 3.58 5.11 -2.94
CA VAL A 67 4.59 5.97 -2.31
C VAL A 67 5.07 5.31 -1.03
N LEU A 68 6.36 5.05 -0.94
CA LEU A 68 6.97 4.19 0.08
C LEU A 68 7.95 4.94 0.95
N LYS A 69 8.08 4.51 2.20
CA LYS A 69 9.20 4.92 3.05
C LYS A 69 10.46 4.16 2.64
N LYS A 70 11.63 4.79 2.74
CA LYS A 70 12.92 4.13 2.51
C LYS A 70 13.11 2.83 3.31
N SER A 71 12.60 2.75 4.53
CA SER A 71 12.68 1.50 5.31
C SER A 71 11.98 0.30 4.64
N ILE A 72 10.94 0.53 3.83
CA ILE A 72 10.24 -0.54 3.11
C ILE A 72 11.08 -1.10 1.96
N THR A 73 12.01 -0.31 1.40
CA THR A 73 12.89 -0.79 0.33
C THR A 73 13.91 -1.80 0.82
N LEU A 74 14.10 -1.93 2.13
CA LEU A 74 15.01 -2.89 2.75
C LEU A 74 14.38 -4.28 2.93
N ILE A 75 13.05 -4.41 2.79
CA ILE A 75 12.35 -5.69 2.94
C ILE A 75 12.64 -6.55 1.71
N PRO A 76 13.24 -7.75 1.84
CA PRO A 76 13.50 -8.64 0.70
C PRO A 76 12.21 -8.97 -0.07
N GLY A 77 12.31 -9.10 -1.39
CA GLY A 77 11.16 -9.29 -2.28
C GLY A 77 10.34 -8.02 -2.49
N ILE A 78 9.72 -7.47 -1.43
CA ILE A 78 8.89 -6.25 -1.51
C ILE A 78 9.73 -5.07 -2.00
N GLY A 79 10.89 -4.82 -1.38
CA GLY A 79 11.79 -3.73 -1.73
C GLY A 79 12.34 -3.85 -3.15
N TRP A 80 12.71 -5.06 -3.57
CA TRP A 80 13.16 -5.34 -4.95
C TRP A 80 12.05 -5.09 -5.98
N TRP A 81 10.81 -5.50 -5.66
CA TRP A 81 9.65 -5.19 -6.49
C TRP A 81 9.44 -3.68 -6.60
N CYS A 82 9.44 -2.97 -5.46
CA CYS A 82 9.28 -1.52 -5.42
C CYS A 82 10.34 -0.82 -6.28
N HIS A 83 11.59 -1.27 -6.20
CA HIS A 83 12.70 -0.78 -7.02
C HIS A 83 12.47 -1.04 -8.51
N LYS A 84 12.13 -2.28 -8.89
CA LYS A 84 11.87 -2.68 -10.29
C LYS A 84 10.72 -1.91 -10.92
N MET A 85 9.67 -1.63 -10.14
CA MET A 85 8.51 -0.84 -10.57
C MET A 85 8.77 0.67 -10.57
N LYS A 86 9.94 1.11 -10.08
CA LYS A 86 10.28 2.52 -9.91
C LYS A 86 9.25 3.25 -9.04
N CYS A 87 8.87 2.62 -7.93
CA CYS A 87 7.98 3.25 -6.95
C CYS A 87 8.66 4.50 -6.36
N PRO A 88 7.91 5.58 -6.10
CA PRO A 88 8.46 6.77 -5.45
C PRO A 88 8.79 6.48 -3.99
N VAL A 89 10.08 6.63 -3.63
CA VAL A 89 10.60 6.40 -2.28
C VAL A 89 10.81 7.75 -1.59
N ILE A 90 10.28 7.91 -0.39
CA ILE A 90 10.37 9.15 0.40
C ILE A 90 11.06 8.92 1.74
N GLU A 91 11.81 9.93 2.18
CA GLU A 91 12.32 10.08 3.54
C GLU A 91 11.54 11.20 4.27
N ARG A 92 11.53 11.24 5.61
CA ARG A 92 10.82 12.30 6.37
C ARG A 92 11.63 13.60 6.44
N ASN A 93 12.00 14.15 5.29
CA ASN A 93 12.76 15.39 5.15
C ASN A 93 12.21 16.22 3.98
N LYS A 94 12.77 17.43 3.77
CA LYS A 94 12.32 18.35 2.71
C LYS A 94 12.41 17.74 1.30
N SER A 95 13.30 16.77 1.07
CA SER A 95 13.49 16.12 -0.24
C SER A 95 12.34 15.19 -0.68
N ALA A 96 11.43 14.83 0.24
CA ALA A 96 10.25 14.04 -0.09
C ALA A 96 9.38 14.72 -1.15
N ILE A 97 9.12 16.02 -0.99
CA ILE A 97 8.27 16.78 -1.91
C ILE A 97 8.93 16.88 -3.29
N GLU A 98 10.24 17.10 -3.34
CA GLU A 98 10.99 17.16 -4.60
C GLU A 98 10.95 15.83 -5.36
N THR A 99 11.11 14.72 -4.63
CA THR A 99 11.00 13.38 -5.20
C THR A 99 9.62 13.16 -5.82
N LEU A 100 8.55 13.57 -5.11
CA LEU A 100 7.18 13.46 -5.60
C LEU A 100 6.89 14.39 -6.78
N LYS A 101 7.46 15.61 -6.81
CA LYS A 101 7.37 16.53 -7.96
C LYS A 101 7.98 15.92 -9.22
N LYS A 102 9.14 15.28 -9.08
CA LYS A 102 9.88 14.62 -10.18
C LYS A 102 9.26 13.28 -10.61
N TYR A 103 8.42 12.68 -9.77
CA TYR A 103 7.79 11.41 -10.07
C TYR A 103 6.84 11.50 -11.29
N LYS A 104 7.03 10.57 -12.24
CA LYS A 104 6.23 10.46 -13.46
C LYS A 104 5.49 9.14 -13.46
N ILE A 105 4.16 9.20 -13.38
CA ILE A 105 3.29 8.03 -13.55
C ILE A 105 3.37 7.58 -15.02
N LYS A 106 3.77 6.32 -15.24
CA LYS A 106 3.85 5.76 -16.59
C LYS A 106 2.45 5.58 -17.19
N LYS A 107 2.40 5.45 -18.52
CA LYS A 107 1.14 5.15 -19.24
C LYS A 107 0.56 3.84 -18.67
N TYR A 108 -0.76 3.82 -18.46
CA TYR A 108 -1.49 2.65 -17.93
C TYR A 108 -1.10 2.23 -16.50
N GLN A 109 -0.56 3.15 -15.71
CA GLN A 109 -0.25 2.91 -14.30
C GLN A 109 -0.89 3.97 -13.40
N GLY A 110 -1.04 3.62 -12.13
CA GLY A 110 -1.47 4.51 -11.06
C GLY A 110 -0.38 4.73 -10.01
N ALA A 111 -0.49 5.82 -9.26
CA ALA A 111 0.24 6.01 -8.00
C ALA A 111 -0.71 5.78 -6.83
N LEU A 112 -0.22 5.26 -5.70
CA LEU A 112 -0.99 5.15 -4.47
C LEU A 112 -0.38 6.00 -3.37
N ILE A 113 -1.20 6.81 -2.73
CA ILE A 113 -0.80 7.66 -1.61
C ILE A 113 -1.75 7.44 -0.45
N TYR A 114 -1.16 7.24 0.72
CA TYR A 114 -1.83 7.28 2.01
C TYR A 114 -1.56 8.63 2.68
N PRO A 115 -2.39 9.67 2.47
CA PRO A 115 -2.08 11.03 2.91
C PRO A 115 -2.08 11.20 4.44
N GLU A 116 -2.66 10.25 5.18
CA GLU A 116 -2.55 10.19 6.65
C GLU A 116 -1.08 10.06 7.09
N GLY A 117 -0.21 9.48 6.24
CA GLY A 117 1.24 9.35 6.49
C GLY A 117 1.63 8.36 7.59
N THR A 118 0.63 7.72 8.20
CA THR A 118 0.71 6.70 9.24
C THR A 118 -0.56 5.88 9.19
N ARG A 119 -0.48 4.63 9.66
CA ARG A 119 -1.68 3.87 10.01
C ARG A 119 -2.44 4.54 11.13
N PHE A 120 -3.75 4.46 11.07
CA PHE A 120 -4.64 4.88 12.13
C PHE A 120 -4.34 4.17 13.46
N SER A 121 -4.35 4.92 14.56
CA SER A 121 -4.48 4.39 15.92
C SER A 121 -5.31 5.37 16.75
N LYS A 122 -5.99 4.87 17.78
CA LYS A 122 -6.87 5.71 18.63
C LYS A 122 -6.08 6.79 19.37
N GLU A 123 -4.86 6.48 19.80
CA GLU A 123 -3.91 7.45 20.36
C GLU A 123 -3.60 8.61 19.40
N LYS A 124 -3.32 8.31 18.12
CA LYS A 124 -3.03 9.34 17.11
C LYS A 124 -4.25 10.16 16.77
N PHE A 125 -5.42 9.52 16.75
CA PHE A 125 -6.68 10.22 16.59
C PHE A 125 -6.89 11.22 17.73
N ASN A 126 -6.71 10.80 18.98
CA ASN A 126 -6.82 11.68 20.16
C ASN A 126 -5.77 12.80 20.14
N TYR A 127 -4.53 12.52 19.75
CA TYR A 127 -3.49 13.54 19.59
C TYR A 127 -3.86 14.59 18.52
N LEU A 128 -4.51 14.16 17.43
CA LEU A 128 -4.95 15.02 16.34
C LEU A 128 -6.38 15.55 16.52
N LYS A 129 -6.97 15.40 17.71
CA LYS A 129 -8.38 15.68 17.99
C LYS A 129 -8.80 17.09 17.57
N LYS A 130 -7.97 18.10 17.86
CA LYS A 130 -8.21 19.50 17.43
C LYS A 130 -8.39 19.63 15.91
N TYR A 131 -7.58 18.92 15.12
CA TYR A 131 -7.66 18.94 13.66
C TYR A 131 -8.81 18.08 13.14
N THR A 132 -9.11 16.95 13.79
CA THR A 132 -10.26 16.13 13.40
C THR A 132 -11.57 16.86 13.68
N GLU A 133 -11.68 17.58 14.81
CA GLU A 133 -12.84 18.40 15.16
C GLU A 133 -13.01 19.58 14.20
N GLN A 134 -11.93 20.30 13.88
CA GLN A 134 -11.97 21.43 12.92
C GLN A 134 -12.61 21.04 11.58
N TYR A 135 -12.31 19.85 11.07
CA TYR A 135 -12.85 19.37 9.80
C TYR A 135 -14.01 18.37 9.97
N ASN A 136 -14.50 18.17 11.19
CA ASN A 136 -15.53 17.18 11.54
C ASN A 136 -15.24 15.78 10.96
N LEU A 137 -14.00 15.31 11.09
CA LEU A 137 -13.57 13.99 10.66
C LEU A 137 -14.04 12.94 11.67
N THR A 138 -14.46 11.78 11.15
CA THR A 138 -14.80 10.63 11.99
C THR A 138 -13.56 9.96 12.58
N ASP A 139 -13.77 9.14 13.61
CA ASP A 139 -12.77 8.27 14.25
C ASP A 139 -12.20 7.17 13.35
N TYR A 140 -12.51 7.17 12.06
CA TYR A 140 -11.98 6.22 11.08
C TYR A 140 -10.89 6.79 10.18
N THR A 141 -10.72 8.11 10.16
CA THR A 141 -9.84 8.82 9.24
C THR A 141 -8.96 9.80 10.01
N LEU A 142 -7.68 9.89 9.63
CA LEU A 142 -6.80 10.94 10.12
C LEU A 142 -6.79 12.13 9.16
N PRO A 143 -6.47 13.34 9.63
CA PRO A 143 -6.31 14.51 8.77
C PRO A 143 -5.30 14.24 7.64
N PRO A 144 -5.69 14.35 6.37
CA PRO A 144 -4.82 14.05 5.25
C PRO A 144 -3.79 15.15 5.00
N LYS A 145 -2.55 14.77 4.74
CA LYS A 145 -1.49 15.67 4.25
C LYS A 145 -1.62 15.87 2.74
N HIS A 146 -1.79 17.11 2.33
CA HIS A 146 -2.09 17.47 0.94
C HIS A 146 -0.83 17.63 0.07
N ASN A 147 0.29 18.12 0.62
CA ASN A 147 1.47 18.54 -0.12
C ASN A 147 2.04 17.44 -1.02
N GLY A 148 2.07 16.19 -0.56
CA GLY A 148 2.59 15.06 -1.33
C GLY A 148 1.72 14.72 -2.55
N ILE A 149 0.39 14.72 -2.39
CA ILE A 149 -0.53 14.50 -3.50
C ILE A 149 -0.44 15.67 -4.49
N PHE A 150 -0.44 16.89 -3.97
CA PHE A 150 -0.37 18.12 -4.76
C PHE A 150 0.94 18.18 -5.59
N ALA A 151 2.06 17.72 -5.02
CA ALA A 151 3.34 17.59 -5.71
C ALA A 151 3.30 16.61 -6.90
N ILE A 152 2.67 15.44 -6.75
CA ILE A 152 2.53 14.48 -7.86
C ILE A 152 1.60 15.05 -8.94
N LEU A 153 0.45 15.62 -8.54
CA LEU A 153 -0.53 16.21 -9.44
C LEU A 153 0.08 17.33 -10.28
N GLY A 154 0.67 18.34 -9.64
CA GLY A 154 1.16 19.56 -10.30
C GLY A 154 0.18 20.07 -11.37
N LYS A 155 0.71 20.36 -12.57
CA LYS A 155 -0.09 20.75 -13.74
C LYS A 155 -0.54 19.57 -14.62
N LYS A 156 -0.34 18.33 -14.18
CA LYS A 156 -0.61 17.12 -14.99
C LYS A 156 -2.13 16.87 -15.06
N LYS A 157 -2.61 16.36 -16.20
CA LYS A 157 -3.98 15.84 -16.38
C LYS A 157 -4.01 14.36 -15.98
N ILE A 158 -4.33 14.11 -14.73
CA ILE A 158 -4.32 12.77 -14.11
C ILE A 158 -5.67 12.60 -13.41
N ASP A 159 -6.32 11.45 -13.61
CA ASP A 159 -7.56 11.12 -12.91
C ASP A 159 -7.25 10.82 -11.43
N VAL A 160 -8.12 11.22 -10.50
CA VAL A 160 -7.95 10.87 -9.08
C VAL A 160 -9.05 9.90 -8.69
N TYR A 161 -8.66 8.77 -8.10
CA TYR A 161 -9.58 7.86 -7.45
C TYR A 161 -9.40 8.00 -5.96
N LEU A 162 -10.51 8.30 -5.30
CA LEU A 162 -10.59 8.24 -3.87
C LEU A 162 -11.00 6.82 -3.51
N LYS A 163 -10.08 6.09 -2.90
CA LYS A 163 -10.29 4.72 -2.45
C LYS A 163 -10.44 4.73 -0.94
N ILE A 164 -11.46 4.07 -0.45
CA ILE A 164 -11.65 3.93 0.99
C ILE A 164 -11.77 2.47 1.36
N ILE A 165 -11.09 2.16 2.46
CA ILE A 165 -10.94 0.83 2.99
C ILE A 165 -11.66 0.78 4.33
N ARG A 166 -12.59 -0.16 4.42
CA ARG A 166 -13.30 -0.50 5.64
C ARG A 166 -13.03 -1.95 6.00
N TYR A 167 -12.77 -2.17 7.28
CA TYR A 167 -12.68 -3.48 7.91
C TYR A 167 -13.84 -3.59 8.88
N ASP A 168 -14.65 -4.64 8.81
CA ASP A 168 -15.78 -4.80 9.74
C ASP A 168 -15.29 -5.12 11.17
N GLU A 169 -14.08 -5.69 11.32
CA GLU A 169 -13.49 -6.09 12.60
C GLU A 169 -12.00 -5.71 12.68
N THR A 170 -11.70 -4.45 12.98
CA THR A 170 -10.31 -3.93 12.96
C THR A 170 -9.38 -4.51 14.02
N TYR A 171 -9.92 -5.21 15.02
CA TYR A 171 -9.18 -5.79 16.15
C TYR A 171 -8.81 -7.26 15.95
N LYS A 172 -9.44 -7.96 14.99
CA LYS A 172 -9.06 -9.34 14.68
C LYS A 172 -7.79 -9.38 13.86
N ILE A 173 -7.01 -10.45 14.06
CA ILE A 173 -5.84 -10.74 13.22
C ILE A 173 -6.30 -10.87 11.78
N PHE A 174 -7.36 -11.63 11.50
CA PHE A 174 -7.98 -11.76 10.17
C PHE A 174 -9.41 -11.18 10.19
N PRO A 175 -9.67 -10.07 9.48
CA PRO A 175 -11.01 -9.50 9.40
C PRO A 175 -11.90 -10.40 8.55
N SER A 176 -13.11 -10.70 9.01
CA SER A 176 -14.09 -11.52 8.26
C SER A 176 -14.50 -10.87 6.93
N LYS A 177 -14.61 -9.53 6.92
CA LYS A 177 -15.07 -8.78 5.75
C LYS A 177 -14.37 -7.43 5.60
N ILE A 178 -14.05 -7.11 4.35
CA ILE A 178 -13.43 -5.87 3.92
C ILE A 178 -14.28 -5.23 2.83
N ASN A 179 -14.74 -4.01 3.07
CA ASN A 179 -15.50 -3.23 2.09
C ASN A 179 -14.59 -2.15 1.50
N ILE A 180 -14.53 -2.10 0.17
CA ILE A 180 -13.75 -1.11 -0.58
C ILE A 180 -14.72 -0.22 -1.32
N PHE A 181 -14.63 1.09 -1.11
CA PHE A 181 -15.38 2.06 -1.90
C PHE A 181 -14.42 2.82 -2.81
N LEU A 182 -14.73 2.83 -4.11
CA LEU A 182 -13.97 3.55 -5.12
C LEU A 182 -14.83 4.66 -5.70
N LYS A 183 -14.30 5.89 -5.71
CA LYS A 183 -14.94 7.03 -6.35
C LYS A 183 -13.96 7.74 -7.26
N LYS A 184 -14.28 7.81 -8.53
CA LYS A 184 -13.55 8.58 -9.52
C LYS A 184 -13.89 10.06 -9.37
N ILE A 185 -12.84 10.87 -9.36
CA ILE A 185 -12.92 12.32 -9.38
C ILE A 185 -12.27 12.79 -10.67
N GLU A 186 -13.07 13.44 -11.50
CA GLU A 186 -12.61 13.99 -12.78
C GLU A 186 -11.59 15.10 -12.55
N TYR A 187 -10.58 15.16 -13.42
CA TYR A 187 -9.47 16.10 -13.28
C TYR A 187 -9.91 17.58 -13.23
N ASN A 188 -11.06 17.91 -13.82
CA ASN A 188 -11.66 19.25 -13.84
C ASN A 188 -12.19 19.68 -12.47
N LYS A 189 -12.59 18.71 -11.64
CA LYS A 189 -13.17 18.96 -10.31
C LYS A 189 -12.11 19.09 -9.22
N ILE A 190 -10.83 18.96 -9.57
CA ILE A 190 -9.71 19.00 -8.62
C ILE A 190 -9.14 20.42 -8.57
N PRO A 191 -9.13 21.09 -7.40
CA PRO A 191 -8.57 22.43 -7.27
C PRO A 191 -7.07 22.47 -7.59
N ARG A 192 -6.63 23.55 -8.23
CA ARG A 192 -5.23 23.77 -8.64
C ARG A 192 -4.44 24.74 -7.75
N SER A 193 -5.12 25.44 -6.84
CA SER A 193 -4.49 26.21 -5.76
C SER A 193 -4.28 25.29 -4.56
N GLU A 194 -3.11 25.37 -3.90
CA GLU A 194 -2.73 24.50 -2.79
C GLU A 194 -3.71 24.64 -1.61
N ASP A 195 -4.09 25.87 -1.25
CA ASP A 195 -5.05 26.13 -0.16
C ASP A 195 -6.44 25.57 -0.47
N LYS A 196 -6.94 25.80 -1.69
CA LYS A 196 -8.22 25.23 -2.13
C LYS A 196 -8.16 23.71 -2.16
N PHE A 197 -7.03 23.13 -2.57
CA PHE A 197 -6.82 21.68 -2.60
C PHE A 197 -6.77 21.07 -1.20
N LYS A 198 -6.12 21.73 -0.24
CA LYS A 198 -6.11 21.33 1.18
C LYS A 198 -7.52 21.24 1.74
N THR A 199 -8.33 22.29 1.57
CA THR A 199 -9.72 22.30 2.05
C THR A 199 -10.56 21.23 1.36
N TRP A 200 -10.43 21.11 0.04
CA TRP A 200 -11.12 20.09 -0.75
C TRP A 200 -10.78 18.67 -0.28
N LEU A 201 -9.51 18.35 -0.04
CA LEU A 201 -9.07 17.03 0.39
C LEU A 201 -9.60 16.66 1.79
N ASN A 202 -9.60 17.62 2.73
CA ASN A 202 -10.21 17.42 4.04
C ASN A 202 -11.72 17.17 3.91
N ASN A 203 -12.42 17.91 3.06
CA ASN A 203 -13.84 17.71 2.80
C ASN A 203 -14.14 16.33 2.20
N GLN A 204 -13.26 15.81 1.32
CA GLN A 204 -13.38 14.45 0.81
C GLN A 204 -13.27 13.42 1.94
N PHE A 205 -12.26 13.55 2.81
CA PHE A 205 -12.07 12.65 3.96
C PHE A 205 -13.24 12.74 4.96
N ARG A 206 -13.74 13.95 5.23
CA ARG A 206 -14.96 14.18 6.01
C ARG A 206 -16.15 13.45 5.41
N PHE A 207 -16.46 13.73 4.14
CA PHE A 207 -17.63 13.16 3.46
C PHE A 207 -17.65 11.64 3.57
N ILE A 208 -16.51 11.00 3.32
CA ILE A 208 -16.37 9.55 3.44
C ILE A 208 -16.63 9.06 4.85
N GLY A 209 -16.02 9.69 5.86
CA GLY A 209 -16.20 9.29 7.25
C GLY A 209 -17.69 9.27 7.64
N HIS A 210 -18.44 10.27 7.19
CA HIS A 210 -19.87 10.36 7.48
C HIS A 210 -20.75 9.41 6.65
N VAL A 211 -20.47 9.23 5.35
CA VAL A 211 -21.16 8.20 4.54
C VAL A 211 -21.00 6.82 5.18
N TYR A 212 -19.84 6.55 5.78
CA TYR A 212 -19.60 5.33 6.54
C TYR A 212 -20.49 5.22 7.79
N ASN A 213 -20.56 6.26 8.63
CA ASN A 213 -21.36 6.22 9.86
C ASN A 213 -22.84 6.04 9.55
N ASN A 214 -23.36 6.72 8.53
CA ASN A 214 -24.77 6.66 8.17
C ASN A 214 -25.17 5.28 7.64
N ASN A 215 -24.36 4.66 6.77
CA ASN A 215 -24.65 3.31 6.27
C ASN A 215 -24.55 2.24 7.37
N ASN A 216 -23.76 2.47 8.42
CA ASN A 216 -23.67 1.53 9.55
C ASN A 216 -24.92 1.59 10.44
N ASN A 217 -25.43 2.81 10.67
CA ASN A 217 -26.68 3.00 11.40
C ASN A 217 -27.87 2.43 10.61
N ASN A 218 -27.88 2.55 9.28
CA ASN A 218 -28.92 1.96 8.43
C ASN A 218 -28.84 0.44 8.30
N ASN A 219 -27.65 -0.17 8.41
CA ASN A 219 -27.55 -1.64 8.49
C ASN A 219 -28.03 -2.21 9.84
N ASN A 220 -27.99 -1.42 10.92
CA ASN A 220 -28.59 -1.80 12.19
C ASN A 220 -30.11 -1.52 12.22
N ASN A 221 -30.58 -0.56 11.44
CA ASN A 221 -31.99 -0.23 11.26
C ASN A 221 -32.46 -0.72 9.89
N ASN A 222 -32.76 -2.01 9.76
CA ASN A 222 -33.33 -2.61 8.55
C ASN A 222 -34.49 -1.77 7.98
N ASN A 223 -34.20 -0.96 6.96
CA ASN A 223 -35.15 -0.44 5.99
C ASN A 223 -34.47 -0.42 4.62
N ASN A 224 -34.88 -1.38 3.79
CA ASN A 224 -34.32 -1.74 2.49
C ASN A 224 -34.62 -0.72 1.37
N ASN A 225 -34.17 0.54 1.46
CA ASN A 225 -34.41 1.50 0.36
C ASN A 225 -33.22 2.41 -0.04
N ASP A 226 -32.04 2.27 0.57
CA ASP A 226 -30.87 2.97 0.06
C ASP A 226 -30.25 2.18 -1.09
N LYS A 227 -29.98 2.86 -2.22
CA LYS A 227 -29.29 2.30 -3.40
C LYS A 227 -27.99 1.58 -2.99
N GLN A 228 -28.08 0.30 -2.68
CA GLN A 228 -26.91 -0.52 -2.38
C GLN A 228 -26.08 -0.63 -3.66
N PHE A 229 -24.85 -0.13 -3.62
CA PHE A 229 -23.89 -0.36 -4.70
C PHE A 229 -23.65 -1.86 -4.80
N GLN A 230 -24.12 -2.49 -5.88
CA GLN A 230 -23.84 -3.90 -6.11
C GLN A 230 -22.32 -4.11 -6.14
N PRO A 231 -21.81 -5.11 -5.39
CA PRO A 231 -20.38 -5.38 -5.38
C PRO A 231 -19.92 -5.79 -6.78
N ILE A 232 -18.77 -5.28 -7.20
CA ILE A 232 -18.12 -5.70 -8.44
C ILE A 232 -17.63 -7.13 -8.23
N ASP A 233 -17.92 -8.01 -9.20
CA ASP A 233 -17.37 -9.37 -9.22
C ASP A 233 -15.84 -9.30 -9.14
N ASN A 234 -15.30 -9.96 -8.14
CA ASN A 234 -13.88 -9.95 -7.77
C ASN A 234 -13.27 -11.36 -7.74
N ASN A 235 -13.89 -12.30 -8.46
CA ASN A 235 -13.34 -13.63 -8.66
C ASN A 235 -12.10 -13.57 -9.55
N ILE A 236 -10.95 -13.93 -8.97
CA ILE A 236 -9.67 -13.89 -9.66
C ILE A 236 -9.36 -15.25 -10.26
N ARG A 237 -9.22 -15.27 -11.59
CA ARG A 237 -8.84 -16.47 -12.34
C ARG A 237 -7.32 -16.60 -12.44
N PHE A 238 -6.82 -17.77 -12.08
CA PHE A 238 -5.43 -18.17 -12.29
C PHE A 238 -5.27 -18.84 -13.66
N THR A 239 -4.24 -18.45 -14.39
CA THR A 239 -3.91 -19.01 -15.71
C THR A 239 -2.67 -19.91 -15.61
N PHE A 240 -2.42 -20.73 -16.64
CA PHE A 240 -1.19 -21.53 -16.72
C PHE A 240 0.09 -20.66 -16.67
N ASN A 241 0.06 -19.48 -17.30
CA ASN A 241 1.16 -18.52 -17.22
C ASN A 241 1.41 -18.04 -15.78
N ASP A 242 0.36 -17.87 -14.98
CA ASP A 242 0.51 -17.53 -13.56
C ASP A 242 1.20 -18.65 -12.78
N PHE A 243 0.86 -19.91 -13.07
CA PHE A 243 1.51 -21.07 -12.46
C PHE A 243 3.02 -21.13 -12.79
N ILE A 244 3.38 -21.00 -14.06
CA ILE A 244 4.79 -20.96 -14.50
C ILE A 244 5.54 -19.77 -13.86
N SER A 245 4.88 -18.63 -13.71
CA SER A 245 5.44 -17.44 -13.06
C SER A 245 5.74 -17.67 -11.58
N LEU A 246 4.85 -18.36 -10.87
CA LEU A 246 5.02 -18.73 -9.46
C LEU A 246 6.12 -19.76 -9.27
N LEU A 247 6.20 -20.78 -10.13
CA LEU A 247 7.29 -21.77 -10.11
C LEU A 247 8.65 -21.10 -10.29
N ASN A 248 8.79 -20.24 -11.30
CA ASN A 248 10.01 -19.49 -11.53
C ASN A 248 10.37 -18.62 -10.33
N PHE A 249 9.41 -17.93 -9.72
CA PHE A 249 9.65 -17.12 -8.54
C PHE A 249 10.13 -17.96 -7.34
N GLY A 250 9.48 -19.10 -7.07
CA GLY A 250 9.88 -20.03 -6.03
C GLY A 250 11.29 -20.59 -6.24
N PHE A 251 11.61 -20.98 -7.48
CA PHE A 251 12.95 -21.45 -7.84
C PHE A 251 14.02 -20.37 -7.64
N ASN A 252 13.74 -19.12 -8.00
CA ASN A 252 14.66 -18.00 -7.74
C ASN A 252 14.85 -17.73 -6.25
N LEU A 253 13.80 -17.83 -5.43
CA LEU A 253 13.91 -17.71 -3.97
C LEU A 253 14.78 -18.83 -3.38
N LEU A 254 14.64 -20.05 -3.87
CA LEU A 254 15.43 -21.20 -3.46
C LEU A 254 16.92 -20.97 -3.78
N ILE A 255 17.25 -20.55 -5.00
CA ILE A 255 18.62 -20.20 -5.39
C ILE A 255 19.18 -19.10 -4.48
N TYR A 256 18.41 -18.04 -4.24
CA TYR A 256 18.84 -16.94 -3.39
C TYR A 256 19.09 -17.41 -1.94
N TYR A 257 18.25 -18.29 -1.41
CA TYR A 257 18.45 -18.89 -0.10
C TYR A 257 19.75 -19.70 -0.04
N PHE A 258 20.00 -20.60 -1.00
CA PHE A 258 21.24 -21.37 -1.05
C PHE A 258 22.46 -20.49 -1.20
N PHE A 259 22.36 -19.41 -1.97
CA PHE A 259 23.43 -18.41 -2.09
C PHE A 259 23.73 -17.71 -0.76
N LEU A 260 22.70 -17.33 0.00
CA LEU A 260 22.88 -16.76 1.34
C LEU A 260 23.50 -17.75 2.32
N VAL A 261 23.05 -19.01 2.31
CA VAL A 261 23.63 -20.09 3.12
C VAL A 261 25.10 -20.29 2.76
N TYR A 262 25.44 -20.29 1.47
CA TYR A 262 26.81 -20.38 1.00
C TYR A 262 27.67 -19.20 1.48
N ILE A 263 27.19 -17.96 1.36
CA ILE A 263 27.90 -16.78 1.88
C ILE A 263 28.11 -16.90 3.39
N PHE A 264 27.08 -17.27 4.14
CA PHE A 264 27.15 -17.42 5.58
C PHE A 264 28.15 -18.51 6.00
N TYR A 265 28.13 -19.65 5.31
CA TYR A 265 29.10 -20.73 5.52
C TYR A 265 30.55 -20.27 5.30
N ASN A 266 30.81 -19.55 4.20
CA ASN A 266 32.15 -18.99 3.93
C ASN A 266 32.55 -17.93 4.96
N TYR A 267 31.61 -17.10 5.41
CA TYR A 267 31.84 -16.10 6.44
C TYR A 267 32.23 -16.73 7.79
N LEU A 268 31.54 -17.80 8.20
CA LEU A 268 31.91 -18.56 9.41
C LEU A 268 33.31 -19.18 9.27
N ASN A 269 33.63 -19.77 8.12
CA ASN A 269 34.95 -20.36 7.86
C ASN A 269 36.08 -19.33 7.83
N LEU A 270 35.79 -18.05 7.65
CA LEU A 270 36.76 -16.97 7.74
C LEU A 270 36.91 -16.45 9.18
N ILE A 271 35.81 -16.23 9.89
CA ILE A 271 35.81 -15.60 11.21
C ILE A 271 36.28 -16.54 12.31
N ILE A 272 35.87 -17.82 12.28
CA ILE A 272 36.24 -18.78 13.33
C ILE A 272 37.77 -18.91 13.44
N PRO A 273 38.54 -19.09 12.35
CA PRO A 273 39.99 -19.13 12.41
C PRO A 273 40.62 -17.81 12.88
N LEU A 274 40.10 -16.66 12.45
CA LEU A 274 40.61 -15.34 12.87
C LEU A 274 40.38 -15.10 14.37
N ALA A 275 39.20 -15.47 14.88
CA ALA A 275 38.89 -15.37 16.30
C ALA A 275 39.77 -16.33 17.14
N ALA A 276 39.98 -17.55 16.66
CA ALA A 276 40.89 -18.50 17.30
C ALA A 276 42.34 -17.97 17.32
N ALA A 277 42.84 -17.47 16.20
CA ALA A 277 44.18 -16.88 16.11
C ALA A 277 44.34 -15.66 17.04
N TYR A 278 43.31 -14.81 17.13
CA TYR A 278 43.30 -13.67 18.06
C TYR A 278 43.34 -14.13 19.53
N MET A 279 42.54 -15.13 19.91
CA MET A 279 42.56 -15.69 21.27
C MET A 279 43.92 -16.31 21.61
N PHE A 280 44.52 -17.07 20.68
CA PHE A 280 45.87 -17.62 20.85
C PHE A 280 46.91 -16.52 21.05
N MET A 281 46.85 -15.44 20.26
CA MET A 281 47.74 -14.28 20.43
C MET A 281 47.57 -13.61 21.80
N GLN A 282 46.34 -13.45 22.29
CA GLN A 282 46.09 -12.89 23.64
C GLN A 282 46.67 -13.77 24.75
N ILE A 283 46.52 -15.10 24.65
CA ILE A 283 47.09 -16.05 25.62
C ILE A 283 48.63 -15.99 25.61
N ILE A 284 49.23 -15.88 24.43
CA ILE A 284 50.69 -15.73 24.32
C ILE A 284 51.11 -14.43 25.00
N ILE A 285 50.50 -13.29 24.65
CA ILE A 285 50.84 -11.99 25.23
C ILE A 285 50.70 -11.98 26.75
N SER A 286 49.64 -12.59 27.31
CA SER A 286 49.44 -12.66 28.78
C SER A 286 50.43 -13.56 29.52
N ASN A 287 51.15 -14.44 28.82
CA ASN A 287 52.17 -15.29 29.43
C ASN A 287 53.57 -14.67 29.39
N TYR A 288 53.76 -13.59 28.62
CA TYR A 288 55.05 -12.89 28.47
C TYR A 288 55.10 -11.52 29.18
N PHE A 289 53.99 -11.04 29.73
CA PHE A 289 53.86 -9.81 30.53
C PHE A 289 53.13 -10.12 31.84
#